data_AF-A0A1Q3EAT1-F1
#
_entry.id   AF-A0A1Q3EAT1-F1
#
_cell.length_a   1.000
_cell.length_b   1.000
_cell.length_c   1.000
_cell.angle_alpha   90.00
_cell.angle_beta   90.00
_cell.angle_gamma   90.00
#
_symmetry.space_group_name_H-M   'P 1'
#
loop_
_entity.id
_entity.type
_entity.pdbx_description
1 polymer ?
#
loop_
_entity_poly.entity_id
_entity_poly.type
_entity_poly.pdbx_seq_one_letter_code
_entity_poly.pdbx_strand_id
1 'polypeptide(L)'
;MTEINLSELQKTLDSQGIEIVDNQKDSFVGRKALADKTKDFKKLPDENKLGAFKGLLKAYQTEIDNLTKRSKTSESAFLNVYKVLAEAVDPYPLLEAAVDQTVKASEVRDLETEIRKLRDENAELRKRSNDQSNVEAARRKAEAKTEQLEQKMEEIIQERITQKENEFNATHDEKLRNYEDRIFEDNYY
;
A
#
# COMPACT_ATOMS: atom_id res chain seq x y z
N MET A 1 -11.11 -11.11 26.26
CA MET A 1 -12.12 -11.13 25.18
C MET A 1 -12.70 -12.53 25.16
N THR A 2 -14.02 -12.66 25.23
CA THR A 2 -14.71 -13.94 25.04
C THR A 2 -14.52 -14.35 23.59
N GLU A 3 -13.77 -15.41 23.35
CA GLU A 3 -13.51 -15.91 22.00
C GLU A 3 -14.76 -16.64 21.50
N ILE A 4 -15.52 -16.01 20.60
CA ILE A 4 -16.72 -16.62 20.02
C ILE A 4 -16.32 -17.46 18.81
N ASN A 5 -16.42 -18.78 18.96
CA ASN A 5 -16.21 -19.70 17.84
C ASN A 5 -17.47 -19.75 16.94
N LEU A 6 -17.58 -18.77 16.03
CA LEU A 6 -18.70 -18.67 15.10
C LEU A 6 -18.83 -19.89 14.18
N SER A 7 -17.71 -20.54 13.84
CA SER A 7 -17.72 -21.72 12.97
C SER A 7 -18.37 -22.94 13.63
N GLU A 8 -18.11 -23.14 14.92
CA GLU A 8 -18.73 -24.21 15.70
C GLU A 8 -20.19 -23.89 16.04
N LEU A 9 -20.48 -22.62 16.35
CA LEU A 9 -21.85 -22.16 16.54
C LEU A 9 -22.70 -22.39 15.29
N GLN A 10 -22.18 -22.08 14.10
CA GLN A 10 -22.89 -22.31 12.85
C GLN A 10 -23.25 -23.78 12.65
N LYS A 11 -22.29 -24.70 12.83
CA LYS A 11 -22.54 -26.15 12.72
C LYS A 11 -23.61 -26.62 13.70
N THR A 12 -23.58 -26.10 14.92
CA THR A 12 -24.57 -26.41 15.96
C THR A 12 -25.96 -25.93 15.53
N LEU A 13 -26.06 -24.72 14.99
CA LEU A 13 -27.32 -24.14 14.51
C LEU A 13 -27.88 -24.87 13.29
N ASP A 14 -27.02 -25.31 12.38
CA ASP A 14 -27.43 -26.11 11.22
C ASP A 14 -28.08 -27.43 11.69
N SER A 15 -27.45 -28.13 12.64
CA SER A 15 -28.01 -29.35 13.23
C SER A 15 -29.32 -29.10 13.95
N GLN A 16 -29.40 -28.04 14.77
CA GLN A 16 -30.62 -27.67 15.49
C GLN A 16 -31.75 -27.25 14.53
N GLY A 17 -31.41 -26.57 13.44
CA GLY A 17 -32.36 -26.16 12.41
C GLY A 17 -33.01 -27.36 11.73
N ILE A 18 -32.22 -28.37 11.37
CA ILE A 18 -32.73 -29.64 10.83
C ILE A 18 -33.67 -30.31 11.84
N GLU A 19 -33.26 -30.43 13.11
CA GLU A 19 -34.09 -31.03 14.16
C GLU A 19 -35.42 -30.28 14.35
N ILE A 20 -35.41 -28.95 14.32
CA ILE A 20 -36.63 -28.13 14.42
C ILE A 20 -37.56 -28.39 13.24
N VAL A 21 -37.03 -28.47 12.01
CA VAL A 21 -37.83 -28.75 10.81
C VAL A 21 -38.45 -30.15 10.89
N ASP A 22 -37.70 -31.14 11.35
CA ASP A 22 -38.24 -32.49 11.49
C ASP A 22 -39.29 -32.57 12.62
N ASN A 23 -39.07 -31.90 13.75
CA ASN A 23 -40.07 -31.74 14.80
C ASN A 23 -41.36 -31.02 14.31
N GLN A 24 -41.25 -30.11 13.33
CA GLN A 24 -42.42 -29.49 12.71
C GLN A 24 -43.21 -30.48 11.84
N LYS A 25 -42.52 -31.29 11.03
CA LYS A 25 -43.14 -32.35 10.23
C LYS A 25 -43.83 -33.38 11.11
N ASP A 26 -43.14 -33.86 12.14
CA ASP A 26 -43.66 -34.86 13.08
C ASP A 26 -44.91 -34.35 13.80
N SER A 27 -44.96 -33.08 14.17
CA SER A 27 -46.16 -32.50 14.80
C SER A 27 -47.33 -32.33 13.84
N PHE A 28 -47.08 -32.12 12.54
CA PHE A 28 -48.16 -32.14 11.56
C PHE A 28 -48.76 -33.55 11.45
N VAL A 29 -47.90 -34.57 11.36
CA VAL A 29 -48.32 -35.97 11.28
C VAL A 29 -49.00 -36.43 12.57
N GLY A 30 -48.42 -36.14 13.73
CA GLY A 30 -48.94 -36.50 15.05
C GLY A 30 -50.31 -35.89 15.34
N ARG A 31 -50.48 -34.58 15.09
CA ARG A 31 -51.79 -33.92 15.23
C ARG A 31 -52.85 -34.51 14.31
N LYS A 32 -52.50 -34.82 13.07
CA LYS A 32 -53.43 -35.45 12.12
C LYS A 32 -53.84 -36.85 12.61
N ALA A 33 -52.88 -37.68 13.00
CA ALA A 33 -53.15 -39.02 13.52
C ALA A 33 -53.99 -39.00 14.80
N LEU A 34 -53.76 -38.02 15.69
CA LEU A 34 -54.55 -37.84 16.89
C LEU A 34 -55.99 -37.42 16.56
N ALA A 35 -56.17 -36.47 15.63
CA ALA A 35 -57.49 -36.05 15.16
C ALA A 35 -58.28 -37.22 14.55
N ASP A 36 -57.63 -38.05 13.74
CA ASP A 36 -58.24 -39.24 13.13
C ASP A 36 -58.66 -40.25 14.21
N LYS A 37 -57.78 -40.55 15.18
CA LYS A 37 -58.12 -41.43 16.33
C LYS A 37 -59.30 -40.90 17.15
N THR A 38 -59.35 -39.60 17.40
CA THR A 38 -60.47 -38.98 18.13
C THR A 38 -61.78 -39.08 17.34
N LYS A 39 -61.72 -38.89 16.02
CA LYS A 39 -62.88 -39.03 15.13
C LYS A 39 -63.38 -40.47 15.10
N ASP A 40 -62.48 -41.45 15.04
CA ASP A 40 -62.83 -42.87 15.02
C ASP A 40 -63.40 -43.33 16.36
N PHE A 41 -62.80 -42.88 17.48
CA PHE A 41 -63.35 -43.13 18.81
C PHE A 41 -64.78 -42.60 18.95
N LYS A 42 -65.06 -41.40 18.41
CA LYS A 42 -66.41 -40.80 18.46
C LYS A 42 -67.45 -41.62 17.70
N LYS A 43 -67.05 -42.35 16.66
CA LYS A 43 -67.94 -43.21 15.85
C LYS A 43 -68.20 -44.59 16.47
N LEU A 44 -67.42 -45.01 17.46
CA LEU A 44 -67.59 -46.31 18.09
C LEU A 44 -68.93 -46.40 18.84
N PRO A 45 -69.59 -47.57 18.85
CA PRO A 45 -70.70 -47.85 19.76
C PRO A 45 -70.25 -47.70 21.22
N ASP A 46 -71.17 -47.26 22.10
CA ASP A 46 -70.84 -46.96 23.51
C ASP A 46 -70.22 -48.15 24.26
N GLU A 47 -70.70 -49.36 23.97
CA GLU A 47 -70.18 -50.62 24.52
C GLU A 47 -68.68 -50.84 24.25
N ASN A 48 -68.19 -50.33 23.10
CA ASN A 48 -66.80 -50.48 22.67
C ASN A 48 -65.90 -49.30 23.06
N LYS A 49 -66.49 -48.16 23.48
CA LYS A 49 -65.72 -46.96 23.82
C LYS A 49 -64.80 -47.19 25.02
N LEU A 50 -65.26 -47.89 26.05
CA LEU A 50 -64.43 -48.13 27.23
C LEU A 50 -63.14 -48.88 26.89
N GLY A 51 -63.21 -49.88 25.99
CA GLY A 51 -62.06 -50.64 25.51
C GLY A 51 -61.07 -49.81 24.68
N ALA A 52 -61.58 -48.87 23.86
CA ALA A 52 -60.75 -48.01 23.02
C ALA A 52 -60.16 -46.79 23.76
N PHE A 53 -60.78 -46.37 24.88
CA PHE A 53 -60.43 -45.13 25.59
C PHE A 53 -58.98 -45.10 26.06
N LYS A 54 -58.47 -46.22 26.58
CA LYS A 54 -57.07 -46.33 27.04
C LYS A 54 -56.08 -46.04 25.91
N GLY A 55 -56.36 -46.50 24.69
CA GLY A 55 -55.53 -46.25 23.51
C GLY A 55 -55.58 -44.79 23.07
N LEU A 56 -56.76 -44.16 23.13
CA LEU A 56 -56.93 -42.74 22.84
C LEU A 56 -56.19 -41.86 23.85
N LEU A 57 -56.35 -42.13 25.15
CA LEU A 57 -55.67 -41.41 26.22
C LEU A 57 -54.15 -41.46 26.06
N LYS A 58 -53.60 -42.64 25.75
CA LYS A 58 -52.16 -42.81 25.51
C LYS A 58 -51.69 -42.02 24.28
N ALA A 59 -52.51 -41.91 23.24
CA ALA A 59 -52.19 -41.10 22.07
C ALA A 59 -52.13 -39.60 22.40
N TYR A 60 -53.08 -39.10 23.21
CA TYR A 60 -53.04 -37.71 23.70
C TYR A 60 -51.81 -37.44 24.58
N GLN A 61 -51.50 -38.35 25.51
CA GLN A 61 -50.30 -38.23 26.36
C GLN A 61 -49.03 -38.15 25.50
N THR A 62 -48.91 -39.02 24.50
CA THR A 62 -47.77 -39.03 23.57
C THR A 62 -47.61 -37.71 22.83
N GLU A 63 -48.72 -37.13 22.33
CA GLU A 63 -48.66 -35.83 21.63
C GLU A 63 -48.30 -34.67 22.57
N ILE A 64 -48.75 -34.72 23.83
CA ILE A 64 -48.36 -33.74 24.87
C ILE A 64 -46.85 -33.84 25.15
N ASP A 65 -46.33 -35.05 25.34
CA ASP A 65 -44.90 -35.26 25.57
C ASP A 65 -44.05 -34.78 24.39
N ASN A 66 -44.49 -35.07 23.16
CA ASN A 66 -43.85 -34.58 21.93
C ASN A 66 -43.88 -33.04 21.84
N LEU A 67 -45.01 -32.42 22.21
CA LEU A 67 -45.14 -30.97 22.25
C LEU A 67 -44.15 -30.36 23.25
N THR A 68 -44.06 -30.91 24.45
CA THR A 68 -43.11 -30.47 25.48
C THR A 68 -41.66 -30.65 25.02
N LYS A 69 -41.33 -31.80 24.41
CA LYS A 69 -39.98 -32.05 23.88
C LYS A 69 -39.58 -31.00 22.86
N ARG A 70 -40.45 -30.73 21.88
CA ARG A 70 -40.19 -29.70 20.85
C ARG A 70 -40.04 -28.30 21.44
N SER A 71 -40.87 -27.92 22.42
CA SER A 71 -40.75 -26.61 23.08
C SER A 71 -39.38 -26.45 23.73
N LYS A 72 -38.95 -27.49 24.47
CA LYS A 72 -37.63 -27.52 25.10
C LYS A 72 -36.49 -27.43 24.09
N THR A 73 -36.58 -28.15 22.96
CA THR A 73 -35.56 -28.05 21.89
C THR A 73 -35.45 -26.62 21.37
N SER A 74 -36.57 -25.97 21.03
CA SER A 74 -36.58 -24.60 20.52
C SER A 74 -36.08 -23.58 21.54
N GLU A 75 -36.53 -23.67 22.80
CA GLU A 75 -36.10 -22.80 23.90
C GLU A 75 -34.59 -22.93 24.15
N SER A 76 -34.07 -24.18 24.17
CA SER A 76 -32.64 -24.44 24.39
C SER A 76 -31.80 -23.89 23.24
N ALA A 77 -32.23 -24.09 21.99
CA ALA A 77 -31.53 -23.56 20.82
C ALA A 77 -31.47 -22.02 20.87
N PHE A 78 -32.59 -21.36 21.17
CA PHE A 78 -32.65 -19.90 21.31
C PHE A 78 -31.72 -19.38 22.42
N LEU A 79 -31.81 -19.95 23.63
CA LEU A 79 -31.02 -19.50 24.78
C LEU A 79 -29.52 -19.70 24.57
N ASN A 80 -29.12 -20.77 23.87
CA ASN A 80 -27.72 -20.99 23.52
C ASN A 80 -27.17 -19.86 22.63
N VAL A 81 -27.93 -19.44 21.61
CA VAL A 81 -27.53 -18.31 20.76
C VAL A 81 -27.51 -17.00 21.54
N TYR A 82 -28.57 -16.75 22.31
CA TYR A 82 -28.68 -15.54 23.11
C TYR A 82 -27.49 -15.37 24.07
N LYS A 83 -27.07 -16.45 24.75
CA LYS A 83 -25.91 -16.42 25.64
C LYS A 83 -24.64 -16.00 24.91
N VAL A 84 -24.36 -16.59 23.74
CA VAL A 84 -23.17 -16.26 22.95
C VAL A 84 -23.19 -14.81 22.48
N LEU A 85 -24.34 -14.32 22.02
CA LEU A 85 -24.47 -12.93 21.58
C LEU A 85 -24.45 -11.92 22.73
N ALA A 86 -24.98 -12.27 23.89
CA ALA A 86 -24.98 -11.42 25.07
C ALA A 86 -23.57 -11.25 25.67
N GLU A 87 -22.69 -12.24 25.50
CA GLU A 87 -21.29 -12.21 25.92
C GLU A 87 -20.36 -11.60 24.85
N ALA A 88 -20.90 -11.26 23.67
CA ALA A 88 -20.15 -10.65 22.58
C ALA A 88 -19.82 -9.17 22.89
N VAL A 89 -18.56 -8.80 22.69
CA VAL A 89 -18.15 -7.39 22.76
C VAL A 89 -18.63 -6.67 21.50
N ASP A 90 -19.00 -5.40 21.64
CA ASP A 90 -19.35 -4.53 20.51
C ASP A 90 -18.24 -4.58 19.42
N PRO A 91 -18.56 -4.97 18.18
CA PRO A 91 -17.58 -5.02 17.10
C PRO A 91 -17.18 -3.64 16.59
N TYR A 92 -17.96 -2.59 16.84
CA TYR A 92 -17.74 -1.27 16.24
C TYR A 92 -16.36 -0.67 16.55
N PRO A 93 -15.87 -0.64 17.82
CA PRO A 93 -14.55 -0.09 18.13
C PRO A 93 -13.40 -0.84 17.45
N LEU A 94 -13.54 -2.15 17.26
CA LEU A 94 -12.52 -2.96 16.58
C LEU A 94 -12.50 -2.63 15.08
N LEU A 95 -13.67 -2.46 14.46
CA LEU A 95 -13.79 -2.09 13.06
C LEU A 95 -13.27 -0.68 12.80
N GLU A 96 -13.58 0.28 13.68
CA GLU A 96 -13.05 1.64 13.62
C GLU A 96 -11.52 1.65 13.67
N ALA A 97 -10.93 0.91 14.63
CA ALA A 97 -9.47 0.78 14.73
C ALA A 97 -8.83 0.13 13.48
N ALA A 98 -9.52 -0.82 12.84
CA ALA A 98 -9.04 -1.46 11.61
C ALA A 98 -9.08 -0.50 10.41
N VAL A 99 -10.11 0.35 10.32
CA VAL A 99 -10.18 1.41 9.31
C VAL A 99 -9.05 2.41 9.52
N ASP A 100 -8.85 2.90 10.75
CA ASP A 100 -7.77 3.82 11.10
C ASP A 100 -6.39 3.26 10.77
N GLN A 101 -6.15 1.97 11.07
CA GLN A 101 -4.90 1.29 10.71
C GLN A 101 -4.72 1.20 9.19
N THR A 102 -5.79 0.98 8.43
CA THR A 102 -5.72 0.90 6.97
C THR A 102 -5.33 2.25 6.37
N VAL A 103 -5.91 3.35 6.88
CA VAL A 103 -5.56 4.72 6.48
C VAL A 103 -4.10 5.03 6.82
N LYS A 104 -3.68 4.75 8.06
CA LYS A 104 -2.28 4.94 8.47
C LYS A 104 -1.31 4.11 7.64
N ALA A 105 -1.68 2.88 7.27
CA ALA A 105 -0.86 2.03 6.42
C ALA A 105 -0.70 2.60 5.00
N SER A 106 -1.72 3.24 4.42
CA SER A 106 -1.55 3.96 3.15
C SER A 106 -0.66 5.18 3.29
N GLU A 107 -0.84 5.99 4.34
CA GLU A 107 -0.02 7.18 4.60
C GLU A 107 1.46 6.81 4.76
N VAL A 108 1.75 5.73 5.50
CA VAL A 108 3.12 5.22 5.67
C VAL A 108 3.75 4.84 4.32
N ARG A 109 3.01 4.17 3.44
CA ARG A 109 3.52 3.80 2.10
C ARG A 109 3.82 5.00 1.22
N ASP A 110 2.96 6.03 1.28
CA ASP A 110 3.16 7.27 0.53
C ASP A 110 4.39 8.01 1.05
N LEU A 111 4.55 8.11 2.38
CA LEU A 111 5.73 8.69 3.02
C LEU A 111 7.02 7.92 2.71
N GLU A 112 7.00 6.59 2.73
CA GLU A 112 8.15 5.77 2.34
C GLU A 112 8.57 6.01 0.89
N THR A 113 7.60 6.15 -0.02
CA THR A 113 7.85 6.46 -1.43
C THR A 113 8.49 7.84 -1.59
N GLU A 114 7.98 8.83 -0.86
CA GLU A 114 8.52 10.20 -0.91
C GLU A 114 9.93 10.28 -0.30
N ILE A 115 10.17 9.61 0.83
CA ILE A 115 11.51 9.50 1.43
C ILE A 115 12.50 8.90 0.44
N ARG A 116 12.08 7.87 -0.31
CA ARG A 116 12.94 7.26 -1.33
C ARG A 116 13.28 8.24 -2.44
N LYS A 117 12.29 8.95 -3.00
CA LYS A 117 12.52 9.97 -4.04
C LYS A 117 13.46 11.07 -3.57
N LEU A 118 13.23 11.61 -2.37
CA LEU A 118 14.07 12.67 -1.81
C LEU A 118 15.51 12.19 -1.58
N ARG A 119 15.71 10.92 -1.18
CA ARG A 119 17.05 10.33 -1.06
C ARG A 119 17.75 10.23 -2.41
N ASP A 120 17.04 9.79 -3.44
CA ASP A 120 17.58 9.67 -4.81
C ASP A 120 17.95 11.06 -5.35
N GLU A 121 17.07 12.06 -5.22
CA GLU A 121 17.32 13.44 -5.65
C GLU A 121 18.51 14.06 -4.90
N ASN A 122 18.62 13.85 -3.59
CA ASN A 122 19.74 14.36 -2.80
C ASN A 122 21.06 13.72 -3.24
N ALA A 123 21.06 12.43 -3.59
CA ALA A 123 22.23 11.76 -4.13
C ALA A 123 22.64 12.35 -5.50
N GLU A 124 21.68 12.62 -6.38
CA GLU A 124 21.94 13.26 -7.67
C GLU A 124 22.48 14.69 -7.52
N LEU A 125 21.87 15.51 -6.66
CA LEU A 125 22.33 16.87 -6.40
C LEU A 125 23.76 16.90 -5.83
N ARG A 126 24.08 15.99 -4.91
CA ARG A 126 25.45 15.84 -4.39
C ARG A 126 26.45 15.49 -5.50
N LYS A 127 26.06 14.59 -6.41
CA LYS A 127 26.89 14.25 -7.57
C LYS A 127 27.10 15.47 -8.48
N ARG A 128 26.03 16.18 -8.85
CA ARG A 128 26.11 17.39 -9.69
C ARG A 128 26.97 18.49 -9.06
N SER A 129 26.87 18.67 -7.75
CA SER A 129 27.70 19.64 -7.01
C SER A 129 29.19 19.30 -7.10
N ASN A 130 29.55 18.02 -6.92
CA ASN A 130 30.94 17.57 -7.08
C ASN A 130 31.43 17.73 -8.53
N ASP A 131 30.62 17.35 -9.51
CA ASP A 131 30.95 17.50 -10.94
C ASP A 131 31.17 18.98 -11.30
N GLN A 132 30.34 19.87 -10.76
CA GLN A 132 30.50 21.31 -10.98
C GLN A 132 31.79 21.86 -10.38
N SER A 133 32.18 21.43 -9.18
CA SER A 133 33.47 21.80 -8.58
C SER A 133 34.66 21.35 -9.44
N ASN A 134 34.59 20.15 -10.03
CA ASN A 134 35.62 19.66 -10.96
C ASN A 134 35.70 20.48 -12.24
N VAL A 135 34.55 20.86 -12.81
CA VAL A 135 34.48 21.72 -14.00
C VAL A 135 35.05 23.10 -13.70
N GLU A 136 34.74 23.71 -12.55
CA GLU A 136 35.29 25.00 -12.15
C GLU A 136 36.81 24.96 -11.97
N ALA A 137 37.35 23.90 -11.38
CA ALA A 137 38.79 23.71 -11.25
C ALA A 137 39.48 23.57 -12.62
N ALA A 138 38.89 22.80 -13.53
CA ALA A 138 39.39 22.66 -14.89
C ALA A 138 39.34 23.99 -15.66
N ARG A 139 38.26 24.76 -15.49
CA ARG A 139 38.09 26.08 -16.09
C ARG A 139 39.16 27.06 -15.64
N ARG A 140 39.42 27.16 -14.33
CA ARG A 140 40.49 28.02 -13.78
C ARG A 140 41.87 27.66 -14.35
N LYS A 141 42.15 26.36 -14.49
CA LYS A 141 43.42 25.90 -15.07
C LYS A 141 43.53 26.26 -16.56
N ALA A 142 42.44 26.17 -17.31
CA ALA A 142 42.40 26.58 -18.70
C ALA A 142 42.59 28.10 -18.85
N GLU A 143 41.88 28.90 -18.05
CA GLU A 143 42.02 30.36 -17.99
C GLU A 143 43.47 30.78 -17.71
N ALA A 144 44.10 30.19 -16.67
CA ALA A 144 45.51 30.48 -16.34
C ALA A 144 46.49 30.09 -17.47
N LYS A 145 46.21 29.01 -18.21
CA LYS A 145 47.04 28.61 -19.36
C LYS A 145 46.88 29.57 -20.53
N THR A 146 45.66 30.05 -20.77
CA THR A 146 45.40 31.07 -21.81
C THR A 146 46.17 32.36 -21.49
N GLU A 147 46.08 32.84 -20.26
CA GLU A 147 46.80 34.05 -19.81
C GLU A 147 48.33 33.89 -19.98
N GLN A 148 48.88 32.72 -19.63
CA GLN A 148 50.30 32.43 -19.86
C GLN A 148 50.69 32.41 -21.35
N LEU A 149 49.82 31.89 -22.22
CA LEU A 149 50.07 31.87 -23.67
C LEU A 149 49.97 33.27 -24.26
N GLU A 150 49.03 34.09 -23.80
CA GLU A 150 48.89 35.49 -24.18
C GLU A 150 50.14 36.30 -23.80
N GLN A 151 50.62 36.17 -22.55
CA GLN A 151 51.85 36.82 -22.09
C GLN A 151 53.08 36.42 -22.93
N LYS A 152 53.26 35.11 -23.20
CA LYS A 152 54.35 34.64 -24.06
C LYS A 152 54.24 35.17 -25.49
N MET A 153 53.02 35.30 -26.01
CA MET A 153 52.81 35.85 -27.34
C MET A 153 53.17 37.34 -27.38
N GLU A 154 52.82 38.10 -26.34
CA GLU A 154 53.21 39.50 -26.15
C GLU A 154 54.73 39.66 -26.12
N GLU A 155 55.44 38.81 -25.35
CA GLU A 155 56.90 38.77 -25.30
C GLU A 155 57.53 38.51 -26.67
N ILE A 156 57.04 37.50 -27.40
CA ILE A 156 57.54 37.18 -28.75
C ILE A 156 57.29 38.34 -29.73
N ILE A 157 56.12 38.98 -29.65
CA ILE A 157 55.79 40.14 -30.48
C ILE A 157 56.76 41.28 -30.16
N GLN A 158 57.01 41.56 -28.88
CA GLN A 158 57.93 42.60 -28.44
C GLN A 158 59.36 42.33 -28.90
N GLU A 159 59.86 41.10 -28.76
CA GLU A 159 61.17 40.68 -29.27
C GLU A 159 61.28 40.88 -30.79
N ARG A 160 60.24 40.49 -31.55
CA ARG A 160 60.21 40.70 -33.00
C ARG A 160 60.20 42.17 -33.39
N ILE A 161 59.47 43.02 -32.66
CA ILE A 161 59.47 44.47 -32.87
C ILE A 161 60.88 45.01 -32.65
N THR A 162 61.52 44.68 -31.53
CA THR A 162 62.90 45.13 -31.24
C THR A 162 63.90 44.62 -32.27
N GLN A 163 63.80 43.36 -32.72
CA GLN A 163 64.63 42.85 -33.81
C GLN A 163 64.44 43.66 -35.10
N LYS A 164 63.19 43.97 -35.47
CA LYS A 164 62.89 44.77 -36.66
C LYS A 164 63.35 46.22 -36.54
N GLU A 165 63.24 46.83 -35.37
CA GLU A 165 63.77 48.16 -35.09
C GLU A 165 65.30 48.19 -35.23
N ASN A 166 66.00 47.20 -34.69
CA ASN A 166 67.45 47.07 -34.82
C ASN A 166 67.89 46.86 -36.28
N GLU A 167 67.21 45.98 -37.02
CA GLU A 167 67.44 45.79 -38.47
C GLU A 167 67.23 47.10 -39.24
N PHE A 168 66.14 47.83 -38.94
CA PHE A 168 65.83 49.10 -39.58
C PHE A 168 66.90 50.15 -39.28
N ASN A 169 67.30 50.32 -38.02
CA ASN A 169 68.36 51.25 -37.62
C ASN A 169 69.69 50.90 -38.28
N ALA A 170 70.08 49.62 -38.33
CA ALA A 170 71.30 49.20 -39.01
C ALA A 170 71.28 49.53 -40.51
N THR A 171 70.15 49.28 -41.20
CA THR A 171 70.01 49.66 -42.62
C THR A 171 70.02 51.18 -42.83
N HIS A 172 69.53 51.94 -41.85
CA HIS A 172 69.54 53.40 -41.88
C HIS A 172 70.95 53.95 -41.70
N ASP A 173 71.70 53.44 -40.72
CA ASP A 173 73.10 53.79 -40.47
C ASP A 173 73.99 53.43 -41.66
N GLU A 174 73.78 52.27 -42.27
CA GLU A 174 74.50 51.85 -43.48
C GLU A 174 74.21 52.78 -44.66
N LYS A 175 72.94 53.17 -44.86
CA LYS A 175 72.59 54.19 -45.86
C LYS A 175 73.26 55.52 -45.56
N LEU A 176 73.25 55.97 -44.30
CA LEU A 176 73.90 57.22 -43.89
C LEU A 176 75.39 57.21 -44.23
N ARG A 177 76.11 56.13 -43.88
CA ARG A 177 77.53 55.96 -44.23
C ARG A 177 77.76 55.96 -45.74
N ASN A 178 76.93 55.24 -46.50
CA ASN A 178 77.03 55.26 -47.96
C ASN A 178 76.78 56.65 -48.56
N TYR A 179 75.90 57.46 -47.95
CA TYR A 179 75.72 58.86 -48.34
C TYR A 179 76.94 59.72 -47.96
N GLU A 180 77.52 59.53 -46.79
CA GLU A 180 78.74 60.22 -46.34
C GLU A 180 79.95 59.87 -47.24
N ASP A 181 80.13 58.59 -47.58
CA ASP A 181 81.18 58.11 -48.47
C ASP A 181 81.01 58.66 -49.90
N ARG A 182 79.78 58.73 -50.43
CA ARG A 182 79.53 59.40 -51.73
C ARG A 182 79.84 60.88 -51.70
N ILE A 183 79.49 61.59 -50.63
CA ILE A 183 79.87 63.00 -50.47
C ILE A 183 81.40 63.13 -50.42
N PHE A 184 82.10 62.17 -49.82
CA PHE A 184 83.56 62.15 -49.77
C PHE A 184 84.19 61.86 -51.15
N GLU A 185 83.63 60.93 -51.93
CA GLU A 185 84.05 60.63 -53.30
C GLU A 185 83.76 61.78 -54.27
N ASP A 186 82.60 62.43 -54.18
CA ASP A 186 82.23 63.60 -55.00
C ASP A 186 83.08 64.85 -54.68
N ASN A 187 83.78 64.88 -53.54
CA ASN A 187 84.73 65.96 -53.19
C ASN A 187 86.18 65.67 -53.61
N TYR A 188 86.47 64.52 -54.22
CA TYR A 188 87.82 64.10 -54.65
C TYR A 188 87.98 63.90 -56.18
N TYR A 189 87.04 64.38 -56.98
CA TYR A 189 87.13 64.59 -58.44
C TYR A 189 86.79 66.03 -58.81
#